data_AF-A0A6P7FM85-F1
#
_entry.id   AF-A0A6P7FM85-F1
#
_cell.length_a   1.000
_cell.length_b   1.000
_cell.length_c   1.000
_cell.angle_alpha   90.00
_cell.angle_beta   90.00
_cell.angle_gamma   90.00
#
_symmetry.space_group_name_H-M   'P 1'
#
loop_
_entity.id
_entity.type
_entity.pdbx_description
1 polymer ?
#
loop_
_entity_poly.entity_id
_entity_poly.type
_entity_poly.pdbx_seq_one_letter_code
_entity_poly.pdbx_strand_id
1 'polypeptide(L)'
;MDEWEKICVLMFDEISLRKQLEYNKLDDIIEGFQDLGALGRTNKLANIGLFFMMRGLLHKATRLATSGPIHSDNLKNIVVEVVSKLQNIGYIPKVLCDQASNNRALFKLLGACKDQTSIEIGNQRIFTVFDTPHLLKSLSNNFLNKKLTFFADSKQISWQDIEYTYSIDRTSNVSELPASGHSF
;
A
#
# COMPACT_ATOMS: atom_id res chain seq x y z
N MET A 1 -0.77 -25.50 -15.48
CA MET A 1 -0.42 -24.12 -15.08
C MET A 1 1.05 -24.11 -14.82
N ASP A 2 1.78 -23.44 -15.69
CA ASP A 2 3.22 -23.27 -15.53
C ASP A 2 3.52 -22.45 -14.27
N GLU A 3 4.75 -22.53 -13.76
CA GLU A 3 5.11 -21.87 -12.50
C GLU A 3 4.91 -20.34 -12.56
N TRP A 4 5.19 -19.73 -13.71
CA TRP A 4 5.03 -18.29 -13.91
C TRP A 4 3.56 -17.84 -13.88
N GLU A 5 2.63 -18.69 -14.31
CA GLU A 5 1.19 -18.41 -14.25
C GLU A 5 0.63 -18.45 -12.82
N LYS A 6 1.34 -19.14 -11.90
CA LYS A 6 1.01 -19.21 -10.48
C LYS A 6 1.49 -18.00 -9.71
N ILE A 7 2.37 -17.18 -10.27
CA ILE A 7 2.86 -15.97 -9.60
C ILE A 7 1.74 -14.93 -9.57
N CYS A 8 1.44 -14.41 -8.38
CA CYS A 8 0.48 -13.33 -8.21
C CYS A 8 0.97 -12.30 -7.20
N VAL A 9 0.39 -11.10 -7.27
CA VAL A 9 0.60 -10.03 -6.29
C VAL A 9 -0.67 -9.85 -5.48
N LEU A 10 -0.58 -10.05 -4.18
CA LEU A 10 -1.59 -9.61 -3.23
C LEU A 10 -1.26 -8.17 -2.83
N MET A 11 -2.10 -7.23 -3.26
CA MET A 11 -2.01 -5.82 -2.88
C MET A 11 -3.14 -5.43 -1.95
N PHE A 12 -2.86 -4.55 -0.99
CA PHE A 12 -3.90 -4.03 -0.10
C PHE A 12 -3.68 -2.58 0.31
N ASP A 13 -4.78 -1.89 0.54
CA ASP A 13 -4.81 -0.48 0.95
C ASP A 13 -6.09 -0.16 1.75
N GLU A 14 -6.09 0.95 2.46
CA GLU A 14 -7.21 1.47 3.23
C GLU A 14 -7.90 2.63 2.51
N ILE A 15 -9.23 2.60 2.43
CA ILE A 15 -10.04 3.73 1.95
C ILE A 15 -10.93 4.25 3.07
N SER A 16 -11.08 5.57 3.15
CA SER A 16 -12.03 6.20 4.08
C SER A 16 -13.47 5.97 3.63
N LEU A 17 -14.32 5.55 4.55
CA LEU A 17 -15.74 5.32 4.34
C LEU A 17 -16.57 6.32 5.15
N ARG A 18 -17.73 6.71 4.60
CA ARG A 18 -18.75 7.39 5.39
C ARG A 18 -19.40 6.40 6.34
N LYS A 19 -19.51 6.75 7.62
CA LYS A 19 -20.28 5.98 8.59
C LYS A 19 -21.76 6.01 8.20
N GLN A 20 -22.31 4.86 7.85
CA GLN A 20 -23.69 4.69 7.46
C GLN A 20 -24.10 3.25 7.73
N LEU A 21 -25.35 3.05 8.14
CA LEU A 21 -25.95 1.72 8.23
C LEU A 21 -26.92 1.54 7.07
N GLU A 22 -26.91 0.36 6.48
CA GLU A 22 -27.82 -0.01 5.41
C GLU A 22 -28.27 -1.46 5.62
N TYR A 23 -29.54 -1.73 5.43
CA TYR A 23 -30.04 -3.10 5.53
C TYR A 23 -29.95 -3.78 4.16
N ASN A 24 -29.06 -4.76 4.06
CA ASN A 24 -28.93 -5.62 2.90
C ASN A 24 -29.98 -6.75 3.00
N LYS A 25 -31.02 -6.64 2.17
CA LYS A 25 -32.14 -7.59 2.12
C LYS A 25 -31.77 -8.97 1.60
N LEU A 26 -30.72 -9.07 0.77
CA LEU A 26 -30.32 -10.34 0.15
C LEU A 26 -29.66 -11.25 1.17
N ASP A 27 -28.79 -10.67 2.01
CA ASP A 27 -28.03 -11.40 3.01
C ASP A 27 -28.69 -11.36 4.40
N ASP A 28 -29.79 -10.63 4.56
CA ASP A 28 -30.49 -10.36 5.82
C ASP A 28 -29.54 -9.82 6.92
N ILE A 29 -28.71 -8.84 6.54
CA ILE A 29 -27.74 -8.20 7.45
C ILE A 29 -27.82 -6.68 7.39
N ILE A 30 -27.51 -6.04 8.52
CA ILE A 30 -27.33 -4.58 8.58
C ILE A 30 -25.86 -4.27 8.29
N GLU A 31 -25.51 -3.82 7.10
CA GLU A 31 -24.17 -3.36 6.72
C GLU A 31 -23.77 -2.05 7.42
N GLY A 32 -22.46 -1.75 7.44
CA GLY A 32 -21.92 -0.51 8.01
C GLY A 32 -21.28 -0.65 9.39
N PHE A 33 -21.37 -1.84 9.98
CA PHE A 33 -20.60 -2.21 11.17
C PHE A 33 -19.21 -2.75 10.80
N GLN A 34 -18.27 -2.69 11.74
CA GLN A 34 -16.97 -3.32 11.61
C GLN A 34 -17.13 -4.84 11.48
N ASP A 35 -16.55 -5.36 10.40
CA ASP A 35 -16.50 -6.76 10.03
C ASP A 35 -15.09 -7.10 9.53
N LEU A 36 -14.39 -7.90 10.32
CA LEU A 36 -13.01 -8.34 10.04
C LEU A 36 -12.99 -9.76 9.46
N GLY A 37 -14.11 -10.23 8.89
CA GLY A 37 -14.24 -11.56 8.32
C GLY A 37 -14.10 -12.64 9.39
N ALA A 38 -13.09 -13.51 9.25
CA ALA A 38 -12.86 -14.61 10.19
C ALA A 38 -12.56 -14.16 11.64
N LEU A 39 -12.07 -12.93 11.81
CA LEU A 39 -11.86 -12.33 13.15
C LEU A 39 -13.14 -11.80 13.79
N GLY A 40 -14.26 -11.86 13.07
CA GLY A 40 -15.59 -11.56 13.58
C GLY A 40 -16.04 -10.12 13.37
N ARG A 41 -17.27 -9.89 13.82
CA ARG A 41 -18.04 -8.66 13.65
C ARG A 41 -18.29 -7.99 14.99
N THR A 42 -18.31 -6.66 15.02
CA THR A 42 -18.62 -5.89 16.24
C THR A 42 -19.73 -4.88 15.96
N ASN A 43 -20.30 -4.28 17.00
CA ASN A 43 -21.31 -3.21 16.88
C ASN A 43 -20.72 -1.81 16.62
N LYS A 44 -19.41 -1.70 16.36
CA LYS A 44 -18.77 -0.42 16.05
C LYS A 44 -19.03 -0.03 14.60
N LEU A 45 -19.35 1.23 14.34
CA LEU A 45 -19.54 1.72 12.97
C LEU A 45 -18.21 1.75 12.21
N ALA A 46 -18.19 1.10 11.05
CA ALA A 46 -17.03 1.14 10.17
C ALA A 46 -16.88 2.51 9.51
N ASN A 47 -15.65 2.96 9.37
CA ASN A 47 -15.28 4.19 8.68
C ASN A 47 -14.03 4.03 7.81
N ILE A 48 -13.45 2.83 7.77
CA ILE A 48 -12.35 2.48 6.87
C ILE A 48 -12.72 1.16 6.19
N GLY A 49 -12.44 1.06 4.90
CA GLY A 49 -12.50 -0.16 4.14
C GLY A 49 -11.08 -0.64 3.86
N LEU A 50 -10.72 -1.83 4.32
CA LEU A 50 -9.45 -2.46 4.00
C LEU A 50 -9.65 -3.37 2.78
N PHE A 51 -9.06 -3.00 1.66
CA PHE A 51 -9.22 -3.71 0.39
C PHE A 51 -8.04 -4.63 0.13
N PHE A 52 -8.31 -5.86 -0.28
CA PHE A 52 -7.32 -6.80 -0.77
C PHE A 52 -7.62 -7.12 -2.24
N MET A 53 -6.61 -7.03 -3.09
CA MET A 53 -6.70 -7.39 -4.50
C MET A 53 -5.58 -8.36 -4.84
N MET A 54 -5.93 -9.49 -5.44
CA MET A 54 -4.99 -10.39 -6.07
C MET A 54 -4.89 -10.04 -7.55
N ARG A 55 -3.66 -9.82 -8.01
CA ARG A 55 -3.31 -9.56 -9.41
C ARG A 55 -2.36 -10.65 -9.91
N GLY A 56 -2.87 -11.53 -10.77
CA GLY A 56 -2.09 -12.47 -11.59
C GLY A 56 -2.65 -12.44 -13.01
N LEU A 57 -2.87 -13.61 -13.62
CA LEU A 57 -3.68 -13.73 -14.84
C LEU A 57 -5.16 -13.41 -14.59
N LEU A 58 -5.63 -13.58 -13.35
CA LEU A 58 -6.98 -13.27 -12.92
C LEU A 58 -6.97 -12.10 -11.93
N HIS A 59 -8.02 -11.28 -12.00
CA HIS A 59 -8.27 -10.19 -11.06
C HIS A 59 -9.36 -10.61 -10.07
N LYS A 60 -9.02 -10.70 -8.79
CA LYS A 60 -9.99 -10.92 -7.72
C LYS A 60 -9.76 -9.89 -6.61
N ALA A 61 -10.83 -9.27 -6.13
CA ALA A 61 -10.78 -8.31 -5.04
C ALA A 61 -11.77 -8.69 -3.95
N THR A 62 -11.40 -8.42 -2.71
CA THR A 62 -12.26 -8.53 -1.53
C THR A 62 -12.00 -7.34 -0.61
N ARG A 63 -12.93 -7.08 0.32
CA ARG A 63 -12.83 -5.96 1.27
C ARG A 63 -13.28 -6.36 2.66
N LEU A 64 -12.67 -5.76 3.67
CA LEU A 64 -13.09 -5.80 5.07
C LEU A 64 -13.48 -4.39 5.53
N ALA A 65 -14.37 -4.30 6.52
CA ALA A 65 -14.83 -3.03 7.06
C ALA A 65 -14.31 -2.83 8.49
N THR A 66 -13.60 -1.74 8.76
CA THR A 66 -12.96 -1.50 10.05
C THR A 66 -13.45 -0.20 10.70
N SER A 67 -13.51 -0.19 12.03
CA SER A 67 -13.74 1.02 12.82
C SER A 67 -12.39 1.60 13.23
N GLY A 68 -11.84 2.46 12.39
CA GLY A 68 -10.49 3.02 12.52
C GLY A 68 -9.44 2.17 11.81
N PRO A 69 -8.18 2.66 11.77
CA PRO A 69 -7.07 1.91 11.19
C PRO A 69 -6.91 0.55 11.87
N ILE A 70 -6.61 -0.48 11.10
CA ILE A 70 -6.50 -1.83 11.65
C ILE A 70 -5.23 -1.98 12.51
N HIS A 71 -5.34 -2.64 13.66
CA HIS A 71 -4.17 -2.96 14.48
C HIS A 71 -3.26 -3.95 13.75
N SER A 72 -1.94 -3.80 13.86
CA SER A 72 -0.97 -4.59 13.10
C SER A 72 -1.09 -6.10 13.38
N ASP A 73 -1.48 -6.52 14.58
CA ASP A 73 -1.71 -7.94 14.90
C ASP A 73 -2.92 -8.53 14.16
N ASN A 74 -4.03 -7.78 14.09
CA ASN A 74 -5.20 -8.22 13.33
C ASN A 74 -4.89 -8.25 11.84
N LEU A 75 -4.18 -7.22 11.34
CA LEU A 75 -3.73 -7.17 9.95
C LEU A 75 -2.79 -8.34 9.63
N LYS A 76 -1.89 -8.72 10.54
CA LYS A 76 -1.04 -9.90 10.41
C LYS A 76 -1.87 -11.16 10.24
N ASN A 77 -2.85 -11.39 11.10
CA ASN A 77 -3.69 -12.59 11.03
C ASN A 77 -4.45 -12.65 9.70
N ILE A 78 -5.01 -11.52 9.25
CA ILE A 78 -5.73 -11.43 7.97
C ILE A 78 -4.78 -11.69 6.78
N VAL A 79 -3.62 -11.03 6.73
CA VAL A 79 -2.66 -11.20 5.63
C VAL A 79 -2.15 -12.65 5.58
N VAL A 80 -1.82 -13.25 6.72
CA VAL A 80 -1.40 -14.66 6.80
C VAL A 80 -2.50 -15.59 6.32
N GLU A 81 -3.76 -15.34 6.70
CA GLU A 81 -4.90 -16.15 6.25
C GLU A 81 -5.10 -16.06 4.73
N VAL A 82 -5.10 -14.86 4.17
CA VAL A 82 -5.28 -14.65 2.72
C VAL A 82 -4.13 -15.28 1.94
N VAL A 83 -2.89 -15.05 2.36
CA VAL A 83 -1.70 -15.67 1.73
C VAL A 83 -1.79 -17.20 1.81
N SER A 84 -2.13 -17.77 2.96
CA SER A 84 -2.27 -19.23 3.13
C SER A 84 -3.36 -19.80 2.22
N LYS A 85 -4.51 -19.10 2.07
CA LYS A 85 -5.56 -19.50 1.13
C LYS A 85 -5.08 -19.49 -0.31
N LEU A 86 -4.31 -18.48 -0.72
CA LEU A 86 -3.74 -18.41 -2.06
C LEU A 86 -2.74 -19.54 -2.32
N GLN A 87 -1.89 -19.85 -1.35
CA GLN A 87 -0.94 -20.97 -1.41
C GLN A 87 -1.65 -22.32 -1.52
N ASN A 88 -2.72 -22.53 -0.75
CA ASN A 88 -3.52 -23.77 -0.79
C ASN A 88 -4.21 -23.99 -2.15
N ILE A 89 -4.53 -22.91 -2.87
CA ILE A 89 -5.06 -22.97 -4.23
C ILE A 89 -3.94 -23.23 -5.27
N GLY A 90 -2.67 -23.05 -4.88
CA GLY A 90 -1.50 -23.31 -5.71
C GLY A 90 -0.84 -22.05 -6.28
N TYR A 91 -1.21 -20.85 -5.82
CA TYR A 91 -0.54 -19.60 -6.21
C TYR A 91 0.73 -19.35 -5.38
N ILE A 92 1.62 -18.52 -5.93
CA ILE A 92 2.88 -18.07 -5.33
C ILE A 92 2.77 -16.55 -5.12
N PRO A 93 2.18 -16.10 -4.00
CA PRO A 93 1.90 -14.68 -3.79
C PRO A 93 3.17 -13.87 -3.48
N LYS A 94 3.19 -12.62 -3.93
CA LYS A 94 4.03 -11.52 -3.44
C LYS A 94 3.12 -10.50 -2.76
N VAL A 95 3.61 -9.76 -1.78
CA VAL A 95 2.78 -8.81 -1.02
C VAL A 95 3.18 -7.38 -1.34
N LEU A 96 2.20 -6.54 -1.67
CA LEU A 96 2.40 -5.11 -1.95
C LEU A 96 1.45 -4.25 -1.10
N CYS A 97 1.96 -3.20 -0.48
CA CYS A 97 1.13 -2.23 0.25
C CYS A 97 1.80 -0.86 0.32
N ASP A 98 1.10 0.12 0.88
CA ASP A 98 1.67 1.45 1.15
C ASP A 98 2.67 1.43 2.33
N GLN A 99 3.23 2.60 2.69
CA GLN A 99 4.18 2.76 3.79
C GLN A 99 3.55 3.22 5.11
N ALA A 100 2.24 3.02 5.30
CA ALA A 100 1.58 3.36 6.55
C ALA A 100 2.28 2.70 7.75
N SER A 101 2.16 3.33 8.93
CA SER A 101 2.78 2.82 10.17
C SER A 101 2.39 1.38 10.47
N ASN A 102 1.13 1.02 10.25
CA ASN A 102 0.60 -0.32 10.54
C ASN A 102 1.16 -1.36 9.57
N ASN A 103 1.35 -0.99 8.30
CA ASN A 103 1.91 -1.86 7.26
C ASN A 103 3.41 -2.12 7.47
N ARG A 104 4.15 -1.09 7.89
CA ARG A 104 5.55 -1.27 8.32
C ARG A 104 5.66 -2.13 9.58
N ALA A 105 4.77 -1.95 10.55
CA ALA A 105 4.72 -2.77 11.76
C ALA A 105 4.37 -4.23 11.45
N LEU A 106 3.43 -4.48 10.54
CA LEU A 106 3.09 -5.81 10.03
C LEU A 106 4.34 -6.55 9.51
N PHE A 107 5.09 -5.93 8.60
CA PHE A 107 6.28 -6.57 8.02
C PHE A 107 7.35 -6.86 9.07
N LYS A 108 7.54 -5.95 10.04
CA LYS A 108 8.42 -6.20 11.18
C LYS A 108 7.95 -7.37 12.04
N LEU A 109 6.65 -7.48 12.31
CA LEU A 109 6.05 -8.61 13.06
C LEU A 109 6.16 -9.96 12.32
N LEU A 110 6.35 -9.92 11.01
CA LEU A 110 6.56 -11.08 10.14
C LEU A 110 8.06 -11.34 9.84
N GLY A 111 8.96 -10.59 10.47
CA GLY A 111 10.40 -10.81 10.40
C GLY A 111 11.13 -10.10 9.25
N ALA A 112 10.45 -9.28 8.45
CA ALA A 112 11.12 -8.49 7.42
C ALA A 112 11.94 -7.35 8.03
N CYS A 113 13.09 -7.07 7.43
CA CYS A 113 13.97 -5.97 7.79
C CYS A 113 14.66 -5.39 6.53
N LYS A 114 15.55 -4.41 6.72
CA LYS A 114 16.27 -3.75 5.63
C LYS A 114 17.08 -4.74 4.77
N ASP A 115 17.69 -5.73 5.41
CA ASP A 115 18.57 -6.70 4.75
C ASP A 115 17.81 -7.96 4.30
N GLN A 116 16.56 -8.11 4.73
CA GLN A 116 15.68 -9.22 4.39
C GLN A 116 14.25 -8.73 4.15
N THR A 117 13.93 -8.43 2.89
CA THR A 117 12.60 -7.93 2.49
C THR A 117 11.58 -9.03 2.25
N SER A 118 11.93 -10.29 2.53
CA SER A 118 10.98 -11.38 2.47
C SER A 118 10.55 -11.84 3.85
N ILE A 119 9.30 -12.27 3.93
CA ILE A 119 8.70 -12.93 5.09
C ILE A 119 8.48 -14.42 4.76
N GLU A 120 8.33 -15.23 5.80
CA GLU A 120 7.92 -16.63 5.67
C GLU A 120 6.47 -16.78 6.14
N ILE A 121 5.62 -17.32 5.26
CA ILE A 121 4.25 -17.71 5.60
C ILE A 121 4.07 -19.14 5.11
N GLY A 122 3.88 -20.07 6.06
CA GLY A 122 4.00 -21.50 5.81
C GLY A 122 5.44 -21.89 5.45
N ASN A 123 5.61 -22.73 4.43
CA ASN A 123 6.93 -23.16 3.93
C ASN A 123 7.35 -22.42 2.65
N GLN A 124 6.88 -21.18 2.45
CA GLN A 124 7.27 -20.38 1.29
C GLN A 124 7.74 -18.99 1.68
N ARG A 125 8.74 -18.52 0.92
CA ARG A 125 9.29 -17.18 1.00
C ARG A 125 8.43 -16.21 0.18
N ILE A 126 7.90 -15.19 0.84
CA ILE A 126 7.04 -14.17 0.25
C ILE A 126 7.80 -12.84 0.24
N PHE A 127 8.04 -12.27 -0.94
CA PHE A 127 8.65 -10.93 -1.03
C PHE A 127 7.61 -9.87 -0.70
N THR A 128 8.01 -8.90 0.11
CA THR A 128 7.20 -7.72 0.43
C THR A 128 7.73 -6.50 -0.30
N VAL A 129 6.83 -5.69 -0.85
CA VAL A 129 7.14 -4.53 -1.68
C VAL A 129 6.27 -3.37 -1.23
N PHE A 130 6.86 -2.18 -1.13
CA PHE A 130 6.08 -0.96 -0.94
C PHE A 130 5.68 -0.36 -2.28
N ASP A 131 4.51 0.29 -2.31
CA ASP A 131 4.06 1.00 -3.49
C ASP A 131 5.09 2.07 -3.92
N THR A 132 5.58 1.92 -5.15
CA THR A 132 6.66 2.73 -5.69
C THR A 132 6.26 4.19 -5.89
N PRO A 133 5.08 4.52 -6.45
CA PRO A 133 4.54 5.88 -6.41
C PRO A 133 4.56 6.52 -5.01
N HIS A 134 4.12 5.82 -3.96
CA HIS A 134 4.20 6.34 -2.59
C HIS A 134 5.64 6.55 -2.09
N LEU A 135 6.59 5.70 -2.47
CA LEU A 135 8.03 5.90 -2.21
C LEU A 135 8.53 7.19 -2.88
N LEU A 136 8.26 7.38 -4.17
CA LEU A 136 8.71 8.55 -4.93
C LEU A 136 8.09 9.85 -4.41
N LYS A 137 6.80 9.82 -4.05
CA LYS A 137 6.12 10.94 -3.41
C LYS A 137 6.77 11.29 -2.06
N SER A 138 7.08 10.29 -1.25
CA SER A 138 7.73 10.50 0.06
C SER A 138 9.14 11.05 -0.10
N LEU A 139 9.90 10.57 -1.08
CA LEU A 139 11.23 11.08 -1.43
C LEU A 139 11.15 12.57 -1.81
N SER A 140 10.24 12.91 -2.73
CA SER A 140 10.04 14.28 -3.20
C SER A 140 9.61 15.20 -2.06
N ASN A 141 8.65 14.78 -1.23
CA ASN A 141 8.20 15.55 -0.07
C ASN A 141 9.30 15.77 0.96
N ASN A 142 10.14 14.76 1.22
CA ASN A 142 11.26 14.91 2.16
C ASN A 142 12.35 15.83 1.61
N PHE A 143 12.60 15.79 0.30
CA PHE A 143 13.52 16.70 -0.35
C PHE A 143 13.01 18.15 -0.31
N LEU A 144 11.76 18.39 -0.70
CA LEU A 144 11.09 19.69 -0.62
C LEU A 144 11.11 20.27 0.80
N ASN A 145 10.78 19.46 1.81
CA ASN A 145 10.76 19.89 3.20
C ASN A 145 12.14 19.90 3.88
N LYS A 146 13.24 19.81 3.12
CA LYS A 146 14.63 19.83 3.63
C LYS A 146 14.93 18.77 4.70
N LYS A 147 14.20 17.65 4.67
CA LYS A 147 14.44 16.45 5.49
C LYS A 147 15.42 15.48 4.83
N LEU A 148 15.72 15.70 3.55
CA LEU A 148 16.65 14.91 2.76
C LEU A 148 17.58 15.86 2.02
N THR A 149 18.87 15.53 2.00
CA THR A 149 19.92 16.31 1.34
C THR A 149 20.66 15.43 0.36
N PHE A 150 20.84 15.91 -0.87
CA PHE A 150 21.65 15.24 -1.87
C PHE A 150 22.93 16.02 -2.11
N PHE A 151 23.98 15.31 -2.52
CA PHE A 151 25.26 15.91 -2.88
C PHE A 151 25.72 15.40 -4.24
N ALA A 152 26.20 16.30 -5.08
CA ALA A 152 26.94 15.99 -6.30
C ALA A 152 28.23 16.82 -6.30
N ASP A 153 29.37 16.17 -6.50
CA ASP A 153 30.69 16.82 -6.49
C ASP A 153 30.92 17.73 -5.27
N SER A 154 30.53 17.24 -4.08
CA SER A 154 30.57 17.97 -2.80
C SER A 154 29.70 19.22 -2.71
N LYS A 155 28.87 19.50 -3.72
CA LYS A 155 27.86 20.56 -3.69
C LYS A 155 26.53 19.98 -3.24
N GLN A 156 25.87 20.68 -2.32
CA GLN A 156 24.54 20.33 -1.89
C GLN A 156 23.53 20.67 -2.99
N ILE A 157 22.70 19.70 -3.36
CA ILE A 157 21.54 19.90 -4.23
C ILE A 157 20.34 20.21 -3.34
N SER A 158 19.56 21.20 -3.75
CA SER A 158 18.43 21.75 -3.03
C SER A 158 17.22 21.86 -3.93
N TRP A 159 16.04 22.05 -3.33
CA TRP A 159 14.83 22.30 -4.10
C TRP A 159 14.93 23.59 -4.93
N GLN A 160 15.72 24.57 -4.48
CA GLN A 160 15.95 25.81 -5.23
C GLN A 160 16.67 25.57 -6.56
N ASP A 161 17.49 24.53 -6.68
CA ASP A 161 18.14 24.19 -7.95
C ASP A 161 17.11 23.74 -9.00
N ILE A 162 16.05 23.03 -8.56
CA ILE A 162 14.92 22.64 -9.42
C ILE A 162 14.11 23.87 -9.82
N GLU A 163 13.75 24.74 -8.87
CA GLU A 163 13.00 25.98 -9.15
C GLU A 163 13.76 26.90 -10.11
N TYR A 164 15.06 27.06 -9.89
CA TYR A 164 15.92 27.87 -10.75
C TYR A 164 16.00 27.30 -12.17
N THR A 165 16.21 25.99 -12.31
CA THR A 165 16.23 25.32 -13.61
C THR A 165 14.89 25.49 -14.34
N TYR A 166 13.77 25.31 -13.64
CA TYR A 166 12.44 25.54 -14.20
C TYR A 166 12.23 26.99 -14.64
N SER A 167 12.72 27.96 -13.86
CA SER A 167 12.64 29.38 -14.22
C SER A 167 13.38 29.72 -15.51
N ILE A 168 14.55 29.11 -15.72
CA ILE A 168 15.34 29.25 -16.95
C ILE A 168 14.58 28.62 -18.12
N ASP A 169 14.11 27.38 -17.98
CA ASP A 169 13.39 26.66 -19.03
C ASP A 169 12.12 27.39 -19.47
N ARG A 170 11.37 27.98 -18.52
CA ARG A 170 10.17 28.76 -18.84
C ARG A 170 10.47 30.02 -19.66
N THR A 171 11.68 30.56 -19.56
CA THR A 171 12.12 31.73 -20.33
C THR A 171 12.82 31.36 -21.63
N SER A 172 13.05 30.07 -21.89
CA SER A 172 13.68 29.60 -23.11
C SER A 172 12.66 29.56 -24.27
N ASN A 173 13.15 29.66 -25.50
CA ASN A 173 12.30 29.53 -26.70
C ASN A 173 11.85 28.08 -26.97
N VAL A 174 12.44 27.11 -26.26
CA VAL A 174 12.16 25.67 -26.40
C VAL A 174 12.14 25.09 -24.99
N SER A 175 10.95 24.93 -24.42
CA SER A 175 10.78 24.30 -23.11
C SER A 175 10.93 22.78 -23.26
N GLU A 176 11.86 22.20 -22.51
CA GLU A 176 12.10 20.76 -22.47
C GLU A 176 11.48 20.10 -21.23
N LEU A 177 11.09 20.90 -20.23
CA LEU A 177 10.45 20.40 -19.02
C LEU A 177 8.91 20.39 -19.19
N PRO A 178 8.23 19.29 -18.78
CA PRO A 178 6.78 19.24 -18.82
C PRO A 178 6.19 20.31 -17.89
N ALA A 179 5.10 20.96 -18.32
CA ALA A 179 4.41 21.97 -17.53
C ALA A 179 3.97 21.40 -16.18
N SER A 180 4.60 21.84 -15.10
CA SER A 180 4.20 21.47 -13.74
C SER A 180 2.94 22.25 -13.37
N GLY A 181 1.81 21.55 -13.24
CA GLY A 181 0.49 22.14 -12.90
C GLY A 181 0.35 22.64 -11.46
N HIS A 182 1.45 22.76 -10.71
CA HIS A 182 1.47 23.41 -9.41
C HIS A 182 2.01 24.82 -9.58
N SER A 183 1.25 25.83 -9.12
CA SER A 183 1.82 27.10 -8.72
C SER A 183 2.87 26.80 -7.66
N PHE A 184 4.15 27.02 -7.99
CA PHE A 184 5.27 26.92 -7.06
C PHE A 184 5.09 27.90 -5.90
#